data_AF-A0A3B8V3T1-F1
#
_entry.id   AF-A0A3B8V3T1-F1
#
_cell.length_a   1.000
_cell.length_b   1.000
_cell.length_c   1.000
_cell.angle_alpha   90.00
_cell.angle_beta   90.00
_cell.angle_gamma   90.00
#
_symmetry.space_group_name_H-M   'P 1'
#
loop_
_entity.id
_entity.type
_entity.pdbx_description
1 polymer ?
#
loop_
_entity_poly.entity_id
_entity_poly.type
_entity_poly.pdbx_seq_one_letter_code
_entity_poly.pdbx_strand_id
1 'polypeptide(L)'
;MTAVDTHAGLDSLLAAEHAVEPADALRFASRRGRDEHVRKHVLGTRSERWWDLLGQELIDDARAADHDHGDGSRDHRFERLARAYESLLSDQLLAAVRAGDHHVHIVTFELASPPQASTSVPIMGYRVSRRLVVAWSPEKKMRIVAGFPVRDEGSPAYTLWSGFRHDVKASVGRFTRGIRSRMLDRHRHHQERLVAIHDGDADWGPESPK
;
A
#
# COMPACT_ATOMS: atom_id res chain seq x y z
N MET A 1 45.72 -6.02 -10.80
CA MET A 1 44.38 -6.59 -10.54
C MET A 1 43.54 -5.48 -9.96
N THR A 2 42.72 -4.83 -10.78
CA THR A 2 41.78 -3.80 -10.34
C THR A 2 40.60 -4.50 -9.68
N ALA A 3 40.40 -4.29 -8.39
CA ALA A 3 39.16 -4.63 -7.71
C ALA A 3 38.04 -3.92 -8.47
N VAL A 4 37.18 -4.70 -9.11
CA VAL A 4 35.95 -4.18 -9.71
C VAL A 4 35.06 -3.83 -8.53
N ASP A 5 35.13 -2.56 -8.15
CA ASP A 5 34.22 -1.91 -7.23
C ASP A 5 32.84 -1.80 -7.91
N THR A 6 32.14 -2.93 -7.99
CA THR A 6 30.72 -2.98 -8.36
C THR A 6 29.88 -2.49 -7.19
N HIS A 7 30.00 -1.19 -6.92
CA HIS A 7 29.09 -0.46 -6.05
C HIS A 7 27.76 -0.33 -6.78
N ALA A 8 26.77 -1.14 -6.42
CA ALA A 8 25.43 -0.95 -6.91
C ALA A 8 24.84 0.31 -6.23
N GLY A 9 24.96 1.47 -6.89
CA GLY A 9 24.18 2.66 -6.51
C GLY A 9 22.67 2.35 -6.52
N LEU A 10 21.85 3.23 -5.92
CA LEU A 10 20.39 3.06 -5.86
C LEU A 10 19.78 2.73 -7.24
N ASP A 11 20.32 3.31 -8.30
CA ASP A 11 19.90 3.04 -9.69
C ASP A 11 20.20 1.61 -10.15
N SER A 12 21.32 1.04 -9.71
CA SER A 12 21.68 -0.36 -9.99
C SER A 12 20.80 -1.34 -9.20
N LEU A 13 20.45 -0.99 -7.96
CA LEU A 13 19.48 -1.75 -7.17
C LEU A 13 18.08 -1.70 -7.79
N LEU A 14 17.63 -0.53 -8.26
CA LEU A 14 16.36 -0.37 -8.97
C LEU A 14 16.36 -1.13 -10.30
N ALA A 15 17.47 -1.15 -11.04
CA ALA A 15 17.59 -1.88 -12.29
C ALA A 15 17.59 -3.40 -12.12
N ALA A 16 18.08 -3.90 -10.97
CA ALA A 16 18.07 -5.32 -10.63
C ALA A 16 16.72 -5.80 -10.05
N GLU A 17 15.86 -4.89 -9.60
CA GLU A 17 14.56 -5.23 -9.02
C GLU A 17 13.50 -5.48 -10.10
N HIS A 18 13.16 -6.76 -10.28
CA HIS A 18 12.03 -7.16 -11.11
C HIS A 18 10.71 -7.01 -10.37
N ALA A 19 9.68 -6.53 -11.07
CA ALA A 19 8.32 -6.49 -10.56
C ALA A 19 7.85 -7.92 -10.23
N VAL A 20 7.46 -8.13 -8.97
CA VAL A 20 6.76 -9.35 -8.56
C VAL A 20 5.26 -9.09 -8.64
N GLU A 21 4.56 -9.88 -9.44
CA GLU A 21 3.13 -9.74 -9.63
C GLU A 21 2.35 -10.67 -8.69
N PRO A 22 1.19 -10.22 -8.16
CA PRO A 22 0.26 -11.10 -7.47
C PRO A 22 -0.42 -12.05 -8.47
N ALA A 23 -0.31 -13.35 -8.22
CA ALA A 23 -0.93 -14.39 -9.05
C ALA A 23 -2.23 -14.95 -8.43
N ASP A 24 -2.33 -14.98 -7.10
CA ASP A 24 -3.41 -15.62 -6.36
C ASP A 24 -4.45 -14.62 -5.82
N ALA A 25 -5.61 -15.15 -5.44
CA ALA A 25 -6.64 -14.40 -4.73
C ALA A 25 -6.07 -13.77 -3.45
N LEU A 26 -6.19 -12.46 -3.35
CA LEU A 26 -5.61 -11.67 -2.28
C LEU A 26 -6.57 -11.60 -1.09
N ARG A 27 -5.99 -11.67 0.11
CA ARG A 27 -6.71 -11.50 1.37
C ARG A 27 -6.02 -10.48 2.25
N PHE A 28 -6.77 -9.88 3.15
CA PHE A 28 -6.15 -9.11 4.22
C PHE A 28 -5.26 -10.03 5.08
N ALA A 29 -4.16 -9.49 5.60
CA ALA A 29 -3.22 -10.25 6.42
C ALA A 29 -3.86 -10.82 7.70
N SER A 30 -4.95 -10.21 8.19
CA SER A 30 -5.72 -10.74 9.32
C SER A 30 -7.20 -10.38 9.21
N ARG A 31 -8.05 -11.23 9.80
CA ARG A 31 -9.49 -10.96 9.96
C ARG A 31 -9.74 -9.63 10.67
N ARG A 32 -9.04 -9.39 11.78
CA ARG A 32 -9.15 -8.13 12.53
C ARG A 32 -8.86 -6.92 11.64
N GLY A 33 -7.78 -6.96 10.86
CA GLY A 33 -7.41 -5.86 9.96
C GLY A 33 -8.45 -5.62 8.86
N ARG A 34 -8.98 -6.70 8.27
CA ARG A 34 -10.11 -6.63 7.31
C ARG A 34 -11.32 -5.95 7.95
N ASP A 35 -11.74 -6.42 9.11
CA ASP A 35 -12.97 -5.97 9.78
C ASP A 35 -12.85 -4.51 10.20
N GLU A 36 -11.70 -4.10 10.76
CA GLU A 36 -11.42 -2.69 11.08
C GLU A 36 -11.47 -1.80 9.83
N HIS A 37 -10.88 -2.26 8.73
CA HIS A 37 -10.89 -1.52 7.47
C HIS A 37 -12.31 -1.40 6.89
N VAL A 38 -13.11 -2.46 6.94
CA VAL A 38 -14.53 -2.46 6.52
C VAL A 38 -15.35 -1.49 7.36
N ARG A 39 -15.24 -1.54 8.71
CA ARG A 39 -15.94 -0.58 9.58
C ARG A 39 -15.54 0.85 9.26
N LYS A 40 -14.25 1.12 9.11
CA LYS A 40 -13.78 2.49 8.91
C LYS A 40 -14.13 3.05 7.54
N HIS A 41 -14.09 2.23 6.49
CA HIS A 41 -14.12 2.72 5.10
C HIS A 41 -15.33 2.32 4.28
N VAL A 42 -16.05 1.29 4.71
CA VAL A 42 -17.31 0.85 4.09
C VAL A 42 -18.48 1.32 4.94
N LEU A 43 -18.54 0.94 6.22
CA LEU A 43 -19.69 1.24 7.08
C LEU A 43 -19.67 2.66 7.66
N GLY A 44 -18.50 3.10 8.13
CA GLY A 44 -18.29 4.34 8.88
C GLY A 44 -18.33 5.60 8.03
N THR A 45 -18.34 5.46 6.70
CA THR A 45 -18.68 6.57 5.83
C THR A 45 -20.19 6.55 5.58
N ARG A 46 -20.88 7.66 5.83
CA ARG A 46 -22.28 7.91 5.36
C ARG A 46 -22.40 7.97 3.83
N SER A 47 -21.36 7.54 3.12
CA SER A 47 -21.26 7.71 1.69
C SER A 47 -21.77 6.44 1.02
N GLU A 48 -22.84 6.59 0.26
CA GLU A 48 -23.48 5.60 -0.64
C GLU A 48 -22.53 4.98 -1.67
N ARG A 49 -21.25 5.33 -1.61
CA ARG A 49 -20.13 4.94 -2.47
C ARG A 49 -19.88 3.44 -2.52
N TRP A 50 -20.54 2.63 -1.74
CA TRP A 50 -20.33 1.19 -1.82
C TRP A 50 -21.60 0.43 -2.19
N TRP A 51 -22.76 1.10 -2.21
CA TRP A 51 -24.05 0.46 -2.48
C TRP A 51 -24.15 -0.12 -3.89
N ASP A 52 -23.63 0.60 -4.89
CA ASP A 52 -23.62 0.14 -6.29
C ASP A 52 -22.61 -0.99 -6.57
N LEU A 53 -21.66 -1.24 -5.67
CA LEU A 53 -20.63 -2.26 -5.86
C LEU A 53 -20.82 -3.49 -4.97
N LEU A 54 -21.32 -3.30 -3.75
CA LEU A 54 -21.51 -4.35 -2.75
C LEU A 54 -22.99 -4.67 -2.52
N GLY A 55 -23.90 -3.82 -2.98
CA GLY A 55 -25.34 -3.90 -2.69
C GLY A 55 -25.70 -3.12 -1.44
N GLN A 56 -26.82 -2.40 -1.51
CA GLN A 56 -27.35 -1.65 -0.36
C GLN A 56 -27.77 -2.58 0.79
N GLU A 57 -28.53 -3.63 0.48
CA GLU A 57 -29.00 -4.63 1.45
C GLU A 57 -27.84 -5.23 2.28
N LEU A 58 -26.75 -5.61 1.60
CA LEU A 58 -25.59 -6.19 2.26
C LEU A 58 -24.91 -5.22 3.24
N ILE A 59 -24.90 -3.93 2.91
CA ILE A 59 -24.33 -2.87 3.76
C ILE A 59 -25.24 -2.57 4.93
N ASP A 60 -26.55 -2.49 4.70
CA ASP A 60 -27.53 -2.17 5.74
C ASP A 60 -27.64 -3.31 6.76
N ASP A 61 -27.62 -4.58 6.31
CA ASP A 61 -27.56 -5.76 7.19
C ASP A 61 -26.31 -5.76 8.09
N ALA A 62 -25.15 -5.43 7.53
CA ALA A 62 -23.90 -5.37 8.28
C ALA A 62 -23.86 -4.19 9.26
N ARG A 63 -24.48 -3.06 8.93
CA ARG A 63 -24.65 -1.92 9.85
C ARG A 63 -25.54 -2.30 11.03
N ALA A 64 -26.66 -2.99 10.77
CA ALA A 64 -27.52 -3.48 11.84
C ALA A 64 -26.76 -4.43 12.76
N ALA A 65 -25.97 -5.36 12.21
CA ALA A 65 -25.14 -6.26 13.00
C ALA A 65 -24.10 -5.55 13.90
N ASP A 66 -23.42 -4.53 13.36
CA ASP A 66 -22.45 -3.69 14.10
C ASP A 66 -23.13 -2.77 15.13
N HIS A 67 -24.42 -2.49 14.99
CA HIS A 67 -25.18 -1.78 16.01
C HIS A 67 -25.67 -2.72 17.13
N ASP A 68 -26.21 -3.88 16.77
CA ASP A 68 -26.88 -4.80 17.70
C ASP A 68 -25.93 -5.55 18.65
N HIS A 69 -24.71 -5.89 18.19
CA HIS A 69 -23.81 -6.80 18.91
C HIS A 69 -22.50 -6.14 19.40
N GLY A 70 -22.38 -4.82 19.31
CA GLY A 70 -21.10 -4.14 19.48
C GLY A 70 -20.26 -4.28 18.23
N ASP A 71 -19.02 -4.78 18.29
CA ASP A 71 -18.14 -4.77 17.10
C ASP A 71 -18.66 -5.55 15.88
N GLY A 72 -19.75 -6.32 15.98
CA GLY A 72 -20.37 -7.04 14.85
C GLY A 72 -19.46 -8.07 14.17
N SER A 73 -18.19 -8.23 14.59
CA SER A 73 -17.15 -8.97 13.87
C SER A 73 -17.47 -10.46 13.73
N ARG A 74 -18.25 -10.98 14.69
CA ARG A 74 -18.66 -12.38 14.77
C ARG A 74 -20.03 -12.64 14.12
N ASP A 75 -20.77 -11.59 13.74
CA ASP A 75 -22.06 -11.74 13.07
C ASP A 75 -21.85 -12.11 11.60
N HIS A 76 -22.58 -13.14 11.14
CA HIS A 76 -22.55 -13.62 9.78
C HIS A 76 -22.91 -12.55 8.72
N ARG A 77 -23.77 -11.57 9.08
CA ARG A 77 -24.14 -10.45 8.20
C ARG A 77 -22.93 -9.57 7.91
N PHE A 78 -22.15 -9.24 8.94
CA PHE A 78 -20.90 -8.48 8.80
C PHE A 78 -19.85 -9.28 8.02
N GLU A 79 -19.66 -10.57 8.37
CA GLU A 79 -18.70 -11.45 7.67
C GLU A 79 -19.00 -11.54 6.17
N ARG A 80 -20.27 -11.61 5.78
CA ARG A 80 -20.72 -11.64 4.38
C ARG A 80 -20.30 -10.37 3.64
N LEU A 81 -20.52 -9.20 4.22
CA LEU A 81 -20.05 -7.93 3.65
C LEU A 81 -18.52 -7.89 3.57
N ALA A 82 -17.83 -8.29 4.65
CA ALA A 82 -16.38 -8.21 4.72
C ALA A 82 -15.69 -9.10 3.67
N ARG A 83 -16.25 -10.30 3.41
CA ARG A 83 -15.79 -11.18 2.33
C ARG A 83 -16.09 -10.63 0.95
N ALA A 84 -17.31 -10.12 0.71
CA ALA A 84 -17.65 -9.52 -0.57
C ALA A 84 -16.73 -8.34 -0.91
N TYR A 85 -16.42 -7.52 0.10
CA TYR A 85 -15.47 -6.43 -0.01
C TYR A 85 -14.04 -6.92 -0.31
N GLU A 86 -13.54 -7.92 0.43
CA GLU A 86 -12.23 -8.52 0.21
C GLU A 86 -12.09 -9.09 -1.22
N SER A 87 -13.09 -9.87 -1.67
CA SER A 87 -13.14 -10.40 -3.03
C SER A 87 -13.16 -9.30 -4.08
N LEU A 88 -13.99 -8.27 -3.92
CA LEU A 88 -14.04 -7.13 -4.85
C LEU A 88 -12.67 -6.45 -4.98
N LEU A 89 -11.95 -6.23 -3.88
CA LEU A 89 -10.62 -5.63 -3.92
C LEU A 89 -9.61 -6.55 -4.63
N SER A 90 -9.61 -7.84 -4.29
CA SER A 90 -8.75 -8.83 -4.92
C SER A 90 -8.96 -8.86 -6.44
N ASP A 91 -10.22 -9.00 -6.86
CA ASP A 91 -10.57 -9.15 -8.28
C ASP A 91 -10.19 -7.92 -9.10
N GLN A 92 -10.46 -6.72 -8.58
CA GLN A 92 -10.14 -5.48 -9.28
C GLN A 92 -8.63 -5.24 -9.37
N LEU A 93 -7.86 -5.60 -8.34
CA LEU A 93 -6.40 -5.49 -8.39
C LEU A 93 -5.81 -6.52 -9.38
N LEU A 94 -6.21 -7.79 -9.29
CA LEU A 94 -5.75 -8.83 -10.20
C LEU A 94 -6.16 -8.56 -11.65
N ALA A 95 -7.30 -7.91 -11.88
CA ALA A 95 -7.71 -7.48 -13.22
C ALA A 95 -6.75 -6.41 -13.78
N ALA A 96 -6.42 -5.38 -13.01
CA ALA A 96 -5.49 -4.33 -13.43
C ALA A 96 -4.09 -4.89 -13.73
N VAL A 97 -3.58 -5.76 -12.86
CA VAL A 97 -2.28 -6.43 -13.07
C VAL A 97 -2.30 -7.27 -14.34
N ARG A 98 -3.29 -8.15 -14.51
CA ARG A 98 -3.41 -9.02 -15.71
C ARG A 98 -3.58 -8.23 -17.01
N ALA A 99 -4.25 -7.09 -16.97
CA ALA A 99 -4.42 -6.22 -18.13
C ALA A 99 -3.15 -5.42 -18.47
N GLY A 100 -2.14 -5.40 -17.59
CA GLY A 100 -0.95 -4.58 -17.77
C GLY A 100 -1.23 -3.08 -17.62
N ASP A 101 -2.37 -2.70 -17.04
CA ASP A 101 -2.81 -1.31 -16.95
C ASP A 101 -3.19 -0.90 -15.52
N HIS A 102 -3.26 0.41 -15.31
CA HIS A 102 -3.81 1.02 -14.09
C HIS A 102 -3.26 0.49 -12.75
N HIS A 103 -1.98 0.10 -12.74
CA HIS A 103 -1.26 -0.29 -11.54
C HIS A 103 0.19 0.19 -11.60
N VAL A 104 0.85 0.22 -10.44
CA VAL A 104 2.31 0.35 -10.35
C VAL A 104 2.84 -0.56 -9.24
N HIS A 105 4.12 -0.89 -9.36
CA HIS A 105 4.89 -1.56 -8.31
C HIS A 105 5.72 -0.52 -7.56
N ILE A 106 5.75 -0.64 -6.24
CA ILE A 106 6.57 0.21 -5.37
C ILE A 106 7.47 -0.70 -4.55
N VAL A 107 8.77 -0.50 -4.67
CA VAL A 107 9.79 -1.18 -3.87
C VAL A 107 10.34 -0.19 -2.84
N THR A 108 10.43 -0.62 -1.58
CA THR A 108 11.05 0.17 -0.51
C THR A 108 12.34 -0.51 -0.09
N PHE A 109 13.40 0.29 0.06
CA PHE A 109 14.69 -0.14 0.53
C PHE A 109 14.91 0.32 1.97
N GLU A 110 15.69 -0.44 2.73
CA GLU A 110 16.19 -0.05 4.05
C GLU A 110 17.70 -0.29 4.14
N LEU A 111 18.35 0.36 5.09
CA LEU A 111 19.76 0.13 5.36
C LEU A 111 19.97 -1.31 5.85
N ALA A 112 20.82 -2.06 5.16
CA ALA A 112 21.21 -3.38 5.56
C ALA A 112 22.08 -3.30 6.82
N SER A 113 21.83 -4.19 7.78
CA SER A 113 22.70 -4.32 8.94
C SER A 113 24.08 -4.82 8.51
N PRO A 114 25.17 -4.32 9.11
CA PRO A 114 26.50 -4.85 8.84
C PRO A 114 26.56 -6.36 9.10
N PRO A 115 27.26 -7.14 8.27
CA PRO A 115 27.53 -8.53 8.60
C PRO A 115 28.31 -8.59 9.93
N GLN A 116 27.90 -9.46 10.84
CA GLN A 116 28.39 -9.57 12.22
C GLN A 116 29.92 -9.86 12.35
N ALA A 117 30.63 -10.08 11.25
CA ALA A 117 32.03 -10.53 11.23
C ALA A 117 33.03 -9.56 10.57
N SER A 118 32.63 -8.33 10.20
CA SER A 118 33.48 -7.38 9.49
C SER A 118 34.15 -6.35 10.41
N THR A 119 35.48 -6.42 10.56
CA THR A 119 36.33 -5.37 11.16
C THR A 119 36.70 -4.25 10.19
N SER A 120 36.33 -4.37 8.91
CA SER A 120 36.39 -3.29 7.93
C SER A 120 35.13 -2.43 8.00
N VAL A 121 35.30 -1.11 7.90
CA VAL A 121 34.23 -0.08 7.88
C VAL A 121 33.02 -0.61 7.11
N PRO A 122 31.85 -0.77 7.75
CA PRO A 122 30.70 -1.34 7.07
C PRO A 122 30.17 -0.31 6.08
N ILE A 123 30.45 -0.54 4.79
CA ILE A 123 29.74 0.18 3.73
C ILE A 123 28.28 -0.26 3.84
N MET A 124 27.43 0.66 4.29
CA MET A 124 26.00 0.44 4.45
C MET A 124 25.39 0.09 3.08
N GLY A 125 25.12 -1.20 2.84
CA GLY A 125 24.32 -1.62 1.70
C GLY A 125 22.84 -1.32 1.91
N TYR A 126 22.06 -1.24 0.84
CA TYR A 126 20.59 -1.21 0.93
C TYR A 126 20.02 -2.60 0.63
N ARG A 127 18.95 -2.98 1.33
CA ARG A 127 18.17 -4.19 1.03
C ARG A 127 16.71 -3.84 0.82
N VAL A 128 16.00 -4.65 0.05
CA VAL A 128 14.55 -4.50 -0.10
C VAL A 128 13.87 -4.87 1.21
N SER A 129 13.05 -3.97 1.74
CA SER A 129 12.27 -4.21 2.96
C SER A 129 10.80 -4.51 2.67
N ARG A 130 10.29 -4.05 1.52
CA ARG A 130 8.86 -4.13 1.19
C ARG A 130 8.61 -4.02 -0.31
N ARG A 131 7.66 -4.80 -0.78
CA ARG A 131 7.09 -4.67 -2.13
C ARG A 131 5.59 -4.42 -2.04
N LEU A 132 5.13 -3.42 -2.79
CA LEU A 132 3.72 -3.04 -2.88
C LEU A 132 3.27 -3.04 -4.34
N VAL A 133 2.00 -3.34 -4.55
CA VAL A 133 1.26 -3.04 -5.78
C VAL A 133 0.14 -2.08 -5.42
N VAL A 134 0.10 -0.95 -6.12
CA VAL A 134 -1.00 -0.01 -6.05
C VAL A 134 -1.75 -0.08 -7.37
N ALA A 135 -2.97 -0.61 -7.34
CA ALA A 135 -3.86 -0.66 -8.49
C ALA A 135 -5.00 0.32 -8.32
N TRP A 136 -5.60 0.75 -9.43
CA TRP A 136 -6.84 1.51 -9.39
C TRP A 136 -7.79 1.06 -10.50
N SER A 137 -9.08 1.12 -10.21
CA SER A 137 -10.14 0.86 -11.18
C SER A 137 -10.77 2.19 -11.57
N PRO A 138 -10.50 2.70 -12.79
CA PRO A 138 -11.02 4.01 -13.22
C PRO A 138 -12.54 4.07 -13.28
N GLU A 139 -13.20 2.99 -13.70
CA GLU A 139 -14.66 2.91 -13.77
C GLU A 139 -15.27 2.84 -12.37
N LYS A 140 -14.74 1.97 -11.52
CA LYS A 140 -15.25 1.82 -10.15
C LYS A 140 -14.81 2.95 -9.21
N LYS A 141 -13.91 3.85 -9.65
CA LYS A 141 -13.32 4.95 -8.84
C LYS A 141 -12.61 4.43 -7.59
N MET A 142 -11.97 3.28 -7.71
CA MET A 142 -11.35 2.57 -6.59
C MET A 142 -9.83 2.62 -6.67
N ARG A 143 -9.17 2.69 -5.52
CA ARG A 143 -7.73 2.54 -5.34
C ARG A 143 -7.50 1.41 -4.35
N ILE A 144 -6.60 0.50 -4.70
CA ILE A 144 -6.36 -0.75 -3.99
C ILE A 144 -4.85 -0.86 -3.76
N VAL A 145 -4.46 -1.28 -2.56
CA VAL A 145 -3.07 -1.46 -2.18
C VAL A 145 -2.90 -2.85 -1.62
N ALA A 146 -2.01 -3.62 -2.24
CA ALA A 146 -1.54 -4.89 -1.72
C ALA A 146 -0.03 -4.85 -1.54
N GLY A 147 0.50 -5.66 -0.64
CA GLY A 147 1.92 -5.75 -0.45
C GLY A 147 2.36 -6.85 0.48
N PHE A 148 3.67 -6.96 0.63
CA PHE A 148 4.30 -7.83 1.60
C PHE A 148 5.63 -7.22 2.08
N PRO A 149 5.99 -7.42 3.36
CA PRO A 149 7.34 -7.18 3.81
C PRO A 149 8.28 -8.24 3.21
N VAL A 150 9.44 -7.81 2.71
CA VAL A 150 10.48 -8.73 2.24
C VAL A 150 11.29 -9.18 3.46
N ARG A 151 11.43 -10.49 3.61
CA ARG A 151 12.23 -11.15 4.64
C ARG A 151 13.11 -12.19 3.96
N ASP A 152 14.30 -12.42 4.50
CA ASP A 152 15.35 -13.21 3.84
C ASP A 152 14.95 -14.66 3.52
N GLU A 153 13.93 -15.22 4.20
CA GLU A 153 13.54 -16.65 4.09
C GLU A 153 12.07 -16.89 3.72
N GLY A 154 11.32 -15.85 3.32
CA GLY A 154 9.88 -15.97 3.03
C GLY A 154 9.55 -16.00 1.54
N SER A 155 8.72 -16.95 1.10
CA SER A 155 8.08 -16.86 -0.22
C SER A 155 7.20 -15.60 -0.29
N PRO A 156 7.22 -14.86 -1.41
CA PRO A 156 6.42 -13.65 -1.55
C PRO A 156 4.92 -14.00 -1.52
N ALA A 157 4.18 -13.35 -0.63
CA ALA A 157 2.73 -13.52 -0.50
C ALA A 157 2.05 -12.17 -0.34
N TYR A 158 1.47 -11.66 -1.42
CA TYR A 158 0.73 -10.39 -1.40
C TYR A 158 -0.49 -10.50 -0.48
N THR A 159 -0.64 -9.50 0.39
CA THR A 159 -1.84 -9.33 1.21
C THR A 159 -2.47 -7.98 0.90
N LEU A 160 -3.80 -7.90 0.97
CA LEU A 160 -4.52 -6.64 0.89
C LEU A 160 -4.21 -5.81 2.13
N TRP A 161 -3.79 -4.58 1.90
CA TRP A 161 -3.51 -3.61 2.97
C TRP A 161 -4.59 -2.54 3.02
N SER A 162 -5.18 -2.23 1.86
CA SER A 162 -6.17 -1.18 1.78
C SER A 162 -6.98 -1.19 0.49
N GLY A 163 -8.22 -0.72 0.59
CA GLY A 163 -9.09 -0.41 -0.53
C GLY A 163 -9.91 0.83 -0.26
N PHE A 164 -9.99 1.75 -1.21
CA PHE A 164 -10.74 2.99 -1.05
C PHE A 164 -11.47 3.35 -2.32
N ARG A 165 -12.68 3.87 -2.16
CA ARG A 165 -13.40 4.55 -3.23
C ARG A 165 -13.41 6.05 -2.98
N HIS A 166 -12.80 6.79 -3.89
CA HIS A 166 -12.66 8.24 -3.79
C HIS A 166 -13.39 8.92 -4.94
N ASP A 167 -13.97 10.08 -4.66
CA ASP A 167 -14.46 11.01 -5.70
C ASP A 167 -15.38 10.32 -6.72
N VAL A 168 -16.45 9.68 -6.24
CA VAL A 168 -17.39 8.90 -7.09
C VAL A 168 -18.03 9.77 -8.19
N LYS A 169 -18.11 11.08 -7.96
CA LYS A 169 -18.63 12.05 -8.92
C LYS A 169 -17.58 12.47 -9.97
N ALA A 170 -16.30 12.11 -9.81
CA ALA A 170 -15.30 12.43 -10.81
C ALA A 170 -15.44 11.59 -12.08
N SER A 171 -15.20 12.24 -13.22
CA SER A 171 -15.00 11.53 -14.48
C SER A 171 -13.81 10.55 -14.39
N VAL A 172 -13.79 9.55 -15.27
CA VAL A 172 -12.72 8.54 -15.39
C VAL A 172 -11.34 9.19 -15.54
N GLY A 173 -11.22 10.17 -16.42
CA GLY A 173 -9.96 10.90 -16.62
C GLY A 173 -9.54 11.72 -15.41
N ARG A 174 -10.46 12.40 -14.72
CA ARG A 174 -10.14 13.17 -13.50
C ARG A 174 -9.68 12.25 -12.37
N PHE A 175 -10.38 11.13 -12.16
CA PHE A 175 -10.01 10.15 -11.15
C PHE A 175 -8.59 9.60 -11.40
N THR A 176 -8.31 9.15 -12.62
CA THR A 176 -7.00 8.59 -12.99
C THR A 176 -5.87 9.60 -12.81
N ARG A 177 -6.05 10.84 -13.26
CA ARG A 177 -5.06 11.92 -13.05
C ARG A 177 -4.84 12.20 -11.56
N GLY A 178 -5.91 12.25 -10.77
CA GLY A 178 -5.82 12.47 -9.33
C GLY A 178 -5.14 11.32 -8.58
N ILE A 179 -5.26 10.07 -9.04
CA ILE A 179 -4.50 8.93 -8.49
C ILE A 179 -3.01 9.07 -8.83
N ARG A 180 -2.68 9.31 -10.11
CA ARG A 180 -1.29 9.49 -10.56
C ARG A 180 -0.58 10.61 -9.81
N SER A 181 -1.22 11.79 -9.69
CA SER A 181 -0.67 12.92 -8.92
C SER A 181 -0.36 12.51 -7.48
N ARG A 182 -1.33 11.91 -6.78
CA ARG A 182 -1.15 11.47 -5.39
C ARG A 182 -0.06 10.41 -5.22
N MET A 183 0.14 9.56 -6.22
CA MET A 183 1.21 8.55 -6.20
C MET A 183 2.58 9.20 -6.37
N LEU A 184 2.72 10.16 -7.29
CA LEU A 184 3.94 10.93 -7.46
C LEU A 184 4.26 11.76 -6.20
N ASP A 185 3.27 12.47 -5.66
CA ASP A 185 3.44 13.30 -4.46
C ASP A 185 3.82 12.47 -3.24
N ARG A 186 3.13 11.34 -3.01
CA ARG A 186 3.42 10.46 -1.86
C ARG A 186 4.78 9.77 -2.00
N HIS A 187 5.20 9.42 -3.21
CA HIS A 187 6.52 8.84 -3.41
C HIS A 187 7.62 9.86 -3.14
N ARG A 188 7.46 11.10 -3.62
CA ARG A 188 8.37 12.21 -3.32
C ARG A 188 8.52 12.42 -1.81
N HIS A 189 7.40 12.52 -1.08
CA HIS A 189 7.44 12.69 0.38
C HIS A 189 8.01 11.47 1.14
N HIS A 190 7.84 10.25 0.63
CA HIS A 190 8.44 9.07 1.25
C HIS A 190 9.93 8.93 0.95
N GLN A 191 10.39 9.35 -0.23
CA GLN A 191 11.81 9.46 -0.56
C GLN A 191 12.49 10.55 0.26
N GLU A 192 11.83 11.68 0.51
CA GLU A 192 12.32 12.74 1.40
C GLU A 192 12.51 12.24 2.86
N ARG A 193 11.78 11.21 3.31
CA ARG A 193 11.98 10.59 4.64
C ARG A 193 13.19 9.66 4.74
N LEU A 194 13.87 9.34 3.64
CA LEU A 194 15.19 8.69 3.66
C LEU A 194 16.34 9.68 3.93
N VAL A 195 16.04 10.98 4.04
CA VAL A 195 17.00 11.98 4.52
C VAL A 195 17.01 11.94 6.04
N ALA A 196 18.09 11.42 6.61
CA ALA A 196 18.39 11.59 8.02
C ALA A 196 18.61 13.08 8.30
N ILE A 197 17.68 13.72 9.01
CA ILE A 197 17.94 15.00 9.68
C ILE A 197 18.73 14.64 10.94
N HIS A 198 20.03 14.83 10.89
CA HIS A 198 20.86 14.97 12.08
C HIS A 198 20.76 16.42 12.53
N ASP A 199 20.02 16.68 13.60
CA ASP A 199 20.14 17.93 14.34
C ASP A 199 21.06 17.65 15.53
N GLY A 200 22.34 17.92 15.34
CA GLY A 200 23.30 18.06 16.44
C GLY A 200 23.39 19.54 16.74
N ASP A 201 22.74 19.96 17.83
CA ASP A 201 22.77 21.27 18.48
C ASP A 201 23.51 22.42 17.76
N ALA A 202 22.77 23.36 17.14
CA ALA A 202 23.06 24.80 17.17
C ALA A 202 21.96 25.65 16.50
N ASP A 203 21.31 26.51 17.29
CA ASP A 203 20.74 27.82 16.96
C ASP A 203 20.20 28.08 15.54
N TRP A 204 18.87 27.97 15.37
CA TRP A 204 18.14 28.64 14.30
C TRP A 204 17.36 29.85 14.83
N GLY A 205 18.08 30.94 15.10
CA GLY A 205 17.54 32.31 15.09
C GLY A 205 17.69 32.92 13.69
N PRO A 206 16.82 33.86 13.28
CA PRO A 206 16.76 34.29 11.88
C PRO A 206 17.95 35.17 11.48
N GLU A 207 18.39 34.95 10.24
CA GLU A 207 19.40 35.74 9.54
C GLU A 207 19.08 37.23 9.51
N SER A 208 20.12 38.07 9.49
CA SER A 208 20.08 39.28 8.66
C SER A 208 21.48 39.69 8.20
N PRO A 209 21.59 40.21 6.96
CA PRO A 209 22.85 40.56 6.34
C PRO A 209 23.38 41.89 6.87
N LYS A 210 24.70 41.94 7.13
CA LYS A 210 25.61 43.04 6.79
C LYS A 210 27.06 42.61 6.97
#